data_AF-A0A176S6X2-F1
#
_entry.id   AF-A0A176S6X2-F1
#
_cell.length_a   1.000
_cell.length_b   1.000
_cell.length_c   1.000
_cell.angle_alpha   90.00
_cell.angle_beta   90.00
_cell.angle_gamma   90.00
#
_symmetry.space_group_name_H-M   'P 1'
#
loop_
_entity.id
_entity.type
_entity.pdbx_description
1 polymer ?
#
loop_
_entity_poly.entity_id
_entity_poly.type
_entity_poly.pdbx_seq_one_letter_code
_entity_poly.pdbx_strand_id
1 'polypeptide(L)'
;MKGQNAVDGQHKHKLYALDGKQWTFPAYPAPNSAIVALEALEDGSVLILERAFSSIFQPVIISLRRVWLSGNHRLIAVFDSSQAWEVDNFEGLTHHRGKYFFMVSDDNENSLQRTLLSYWELII
;
A
#
# COMPACT_ATOMS: atom_id res chain seq x y z
N MET A 1 22.97 -3.80 13.58
CA MET A 1 21.63 -3.82 12.93
C MET A 1 21.59 -2.69 11.91
N LYS A 2 21.61 -3.00 10.61
CA LYS A 2 21.43 -2.00 9.55
C LYS A 2 19.94 -1.84 9.30
N GLY A 3 19.36 -0.69 9.63
CA GLY A 3 18.00 -0.35 9.28
C GLY A 3 17.86 -0.23 7.76
N GLN A 4 17.11 -1.13 7.15
CA GLN A 4 16.65 -1.08 5.75
C GLN A 4 15.13 -0.83 5.80
N ASN A 5 14.46 0.00 4.99
CA ASN A 5 14.83 1.01 4.00
C ASN A 5 13.61 1.96 3.99
N ALA A 6 13.69 3.12 4.65
CA ALA A 6 12.70 4.16 4.42
C ALA A 6 12.94 4.70 3.00
N VAL A 7 11.94 4.58 2.13
CA VAL A 7 11.99 5.15 0.78
C VAL A 7 10.89 6.20 0.70
N ASP A 8 11.30 7.43 0.37
CA ASP A 8 10.50 8.63 0.53
C ASP A 8 10.30 9.33 -0.82
N GLY A 9 9.03 9.50 -1.20
CA GLY A 9 8.63 10.34 -2.32
C GLY A 9 8.58 11.83 -1.95
N GLN A 10 8.45 12.68 -2.97
CA GLN A 10 8.39 14.13 -2.78
C GLN A 10 7.03 14.62 -2.24
N HIS A 11 5.95 13.90 -2.57
CA HIS A 11 4.61 14.21 -2.07
C HIS A 11 4.37 13.56 -0.70
N LYS A 12 3.47 14.14 0.09
CA LYS A 12 3.15 13.65 1.43
C LYS A 12 1.68 13.26 1.52
N HIS A 13 1.44 12.17 2.24
CA HIS A 13 0.11 11.75 2.64
C HIS A 13 -0.23 12.31 4.01
N LYS A 14 -1.53 12.38 4.30
CA LYS A 14 -2.03 12.79 5.61
C LYS A 14 -3.13 11.84 6.09
N LEU A 15 -2.96 11.31 7.29
CA LEU A 15 -3.99 10.57 8.01
C LEU A 15 -4.68 11.49 9.01
N TYR A 16 -5.96 11.24 9.24
CA TYR A 16 -6.80 12.00 10.15
C TYR A 16 -7.50 11.04 11.11
N ALA A 17 -7.60 11.43 12.37
CA ALA A 17 -8.47 10.80 13.35
C ALA A 17 -9.66 11.70 13.68
N LEU A 18 -10.74 11.08 14.18
CA LEU A 18 -11.96 11.80 14.57
C LEU A 18 -11.75 12.79 15.72
N ASP A 19 -10.69 12.61 16.51
CA ASP A 19 -10.29 13.52 17.59
C ASP A 19 -9.46 14.73 17.10
N GLY A 20 -9.34 14.91 15.78
CA GLY A 20 -8.62 16.01 15.15
C GLY A 20 -7.11 15.81 15.07
N LYS A 21 -6.56 14.69 15.57
CA LYS A 21 -5.15 14.36 15.35
C LYS A 21 -4.90 14.08 13.87
N GLN A 22 -3.72 14.49 13.43
CA GLN A 22 -3.26 14.30 12.06
C GLN A 22 -1.81 13.83 12.05
N TRP A 23 -1.50 12.99 11.08
CA TRP A 23 -0.15 12.46 10.87
C TRP A 23 0.22 12.64 9.42
N THR A 24 1.45 13.06 9.16
CA THR A 24 1.95 13.28 7.81
C THR A 24 3.18 12.41 7.60
N PHE A 25 3.23 11.71 6.47
CA PHE A 25 4.36 10.85 6.10
C PHE A 25 4.61 10.98 4.58
N PRO A 26 5.85 10.78 4.11
CA PRO A 26 6.15 10.85 2.69
C PRO A 26 5.47 9.71 1.95
N ALA A 27 4.91 9.95 0.77
CA ALA A 27 4.38 8.91 -0.11
C ALA A 27 5.50 7.97 -0.60
N TYR A 28 5.14 6.82 -1.17
CA TYR A 28 6.11 6.01 -1.92
C TYR A 28 6.68 6.82 -3.10
N PRO A 29 7.98 6.73 -3.44
CA PRO A 29 8.59 7.50 -4.53
C PRO A 29 8.21 6.96 -5.92
N ALA A 30 6.93 7.01 -6.25
CA ALA A 30 6.42 6.76 -7.58
C ALA A 30 5.56 7.95 -8.05
N PRO A 31 5.45 8.18 -9.38
CA PRO A 31 4.60 9.23 -9.92
C PRO A 31 3.16 9.08 -9.42
N ASN A 32 2.60 10.14 -8.85
CA ASN A 32 1.20 10.18 -8.40
C ASN A 32 0.81 9.04 -7.43
N SER A 33 1.73 8.59 -6.56
CA SER A 33 1.42 7.58 -5.53
C SER A 33 0.29 8.07 -4.63
N ALA A 34 -0.83 7.35 -4.62
CA ALA A 34 -2.05 7.68 -3.89
C ALA A 34 -2.46 6.53 -2.97
N ILE A 35 -2.98 6.84 -1.79
CA ILE A 35 -3.54 5.83 -0.87
C ILE A 35 -4.82 5.25 -1.48
N VAL A 36 -4.88 3.93 -1.57
CA VAL A 36 -6.06 3.19 -2.04
C VAL A 36 -6.70 2.35 -0.93
N ALA A 37 -5.93 1.89 0.05
CA ALA A 37 -6.46 1.19 1.22
C ALA A 37 -5.62 1.41 2.49
N LEU A 38 -6.27 1.28 3.65
CA LEU A 38 -5.67 1.37 4.97
C LEU A 38 -6.17 0.21 5.83
N GLU A 39 -5.28 -0.37 6.64
CA GLU A 39 -5.65 -1.39 7.64
C GLU A 39 -4.90 -1.11 8.95
N ALA A 40 -5.63 -0.91 10.05
CA ALA A 40 -5.03 -0.66 11.36
C ALA A 40 -4.58 -1.98 12.00
N LEU A 41 -3.38 -1.98 12.59
CA LEU A 41 -2.82 -3.13 13.29
C LEU A 41 -3.01 -3.02 14.80
N GLU A 42 -2.95 -4.16 15.50
CA GLU A 42 -3.10 -4.24 16.95
C GLU A 42 -2.09 -3.38 17.72
N ASP A 43 -0.90 -3.14 17.16
CA ASP A 43 0.13 -2.29 17.78
C ASP A 43 -0.05 -0.79 17.49
N GLY A 44 -1.17 -0.40 16.88
CA GLY A 44 -1.52 0.98 16.56
C GLY A 44 -0.79 1.55 15.34
N SER A 45 0.04 0.76 14.65
CA SER A 45 0.51 1.13 13.32
C SER A 45 -0.54 0.84 12.26
N VAL A 46 -0.36 1.40 11.07
CA VAL A 46 -1.30 1.27 9.95
C VAL A 46 -0.55 0.69 8.75
N LEU A 47 -1.09 -0.34 8.14
CA LEU A 47 -0.70 -0.75 6.80
C LEU A 47 -1.37 0.17 5.79
N ILE A 48 -0.58 0.66 4.85
CA ILE A 48 -0.99 1.59 3.82
C ILE A 48 -0.68 0.96 2.47
N LEU A 49 -1.73 0.79 1.68
CA LEU A 49 -1.63 0.38 0.30
C LEU A 49 -1.66 1.65 -0.57
N GLU A 50 -0.60 1.88 -1.33
CA GLU A 50 -0.52 2.98 -2.28
C GLU A 50 -0.49 2.44 -3.71
N ARG A 51 -1.16 3.14 -4.62
CA ARG A 51 -1.13 2.88 -6.06
C ARG A 51 -0.52 4.08 -6.79
N ALA A 52 0.36 3.80 -7.73
CA ALA A 52 0.89 4.75 -8.68
C ALA A 52 0.72 4.23 -10.11
N PHE A 53 0.25 5.11 -11.01
CA PHE A 53 0.22 4.85 -12.45
C PHE A 53 1.44 5.52 -13.09
N SER A 54 2.25 4.75 -13.81
CA SER A 54 3.26 5.30 -14.72
C SER A 54 2.71 5.31 -16.15
N SER A 55 2.96 6.34 -16.96
CA SER A 55 2.51 6.39 -18.37
C SER A 55 3.41 5.51 -19.26
N ILE A 56 3.20 5.21 -20.56
CA ILE A 56 2.03 5.08 -21.45
C ILE A 56 1.70 3.58 -21.68
N PHE A 57 2.57 2.63 -21.26
CA PHE A 57 2.35 1.16 -21.27
C PHE A 57 1.91 0.63 -19.89
N GLN A 58 1.00 1.39 -19.27
CA GLN A 58 0.84 1.67 -17.84
C GLN A 58 1.23 0.58 -16.83
N PRO A 59 2.51 0.55 -16.39
CA PRO A 59 2.88 -0.22 -15.22
C PRO A 59 2.14 0.33 -13.98
N VAL A 60 1.44 -0.57 -13.30
CA VAL A 60 0.81 -0.32 -12.01
C VAL A 60 1.84 -0.67 -10.95
N ILE A 61 2.18 0.32 -10.12
CA ILE A 61 3.00 0.10 -8.94
C ILE A 61 2.08 0.11 -7.73
N ILE A 62 2.01 -1.02 -7.04
CA ILE A 62 1.37 -1.14 -5.75
C ILE A 62 2.45 -1.24 -4.69
N SER A 63 2.45 -0.33 -3.72
CA SER A 63 3.36 -0.38 -2.58
C SER A 63 2.59 -0.63 -1.29
N LEU A 64 3.11 -1.53 -0.47
CA LEU A 64 2.60 -1.81 0.86
C LEU A 64 3.61 -1.27 1.87
N ARG A 65 3.15 -0.36 2.73
CA ARG A 65 3.99 0.28 3.75
C ARG A 65 3.34 0.18 5.10
N ARG A 66 4.17 0.10 6.14
CA ARG A 66 3.73 0.19 7.53
C ARG A 66 4.09 1.57 8.06
N VAL A 67 3.13 2.27 8.64
CA VAL A 67 3.30 3.61 9.20
C VAL A 67 2.93 3.58 10.67
N TRP A 68 3.83 4.05 11.52
CA TRP A 68 3.57 4.28 12.93
C TRP A 68 3.17 5.74 13.09
N LEU A 69 2.12 5.98 13.86
CA LEU A 69 1.62 7.33 14.16
C LEU A 69 2.61 8.16 15.03
N SER A 70 3.77 7.60 15.39
CA SER A 70 4.92 8.34 15.92
C SER A 70 5.76 9.06 14.84
N GLY A 71 5.48 8.82 13.55
CA GLY A 71 6.19 9.41 12.41
C GLY A 71 7.19 8.49 11.71
N ASN A 72 7.31 7.23 12.14
CA ASN A 72 8.16 6.24 11.46
C ASN A 72 7.36 5.50 10.38
N HIS A 73 8.05 5.05 9.33
CA HIS A 73 7.46 4.20 8.30
C HIS A 73 8.47 3.20 7.74
N ARG A 74 7.96 2.09 7.19
CA ARG A 74 8.75 1.01 6.61
C ARG A 74 8.08 0.50 5.35
N LEU A 75 8.86 0.29 4.30
CA LEU A 75 8.42 -0.42 3.11
C LEU A 75 8.33 -1.93 3.40
N ILE A 76 7.19 -2.54 3.10
CA ILE A 76 6.94 -3.97 3.30
C ILE A 76 7.11 -4.71 1.96
N ALA A 77 6.42 -4.24 0.92
CA ALA A 77 6.45 -4.85 -0.40
C ALA A 77 6.21 -3.82 -1.49
N VAL A 78 6.69 -4.13 -2.70
CA VAL A 78 6.38 -3.40 -3.93
C VAL A 78 6.04 -4.44 -5.00
N PHE A 79 4.89 -4.25 -5.61
CA PHE A 79 4.44 -5.01 -6.76
C PHE A 79 4.49 -4.05 -7.94
N ASP A 80 5.34 -4.35 -8.92
CA ASP A 80 5.52 -3.54 -10.12
C ASP A 80 5.25 -4.43 -11.35
N SER A 81 4.22 -4.10 -12.13
CA SER A 81 3.88 -4.89 -13.31
C SER A 81 4.92 -4.83 -14.43
N SER A 82 5.87 -3.89 -14.38
CA SER A 82 7.04 -3.90 -15.28
C SER A 82 8.07 -4.98 -14.93
N GLN A 83 8.02 -5.51 -13.71
CA GLN A 83 8.97 -6.50 -13.18
C GLN A 83 8.39 -7.93 -13.17
N ALA A 84 7.48 -8.23 -14.11
CA ALA A 84 6.87 -9.55 -14.34
C ALA A 84 5.99 -10.08 -13.20
N TRP A 85 5.57 -9.24 -12.25
CA TRP A 85 4.52 -9.59 -11.30
C TRP A 85 3.14 -9.48 -11.99
N GLU A 86 2.25 -10.43 -11.73
CA GLU A 86 0.81 -10.27 -11.99
C GLU A 86 0.25 -9.25 -11.00
N VAL A 87 0.57 -7.97 -11.23
CA VAL A 87 0.05 -6.84 -10.46
C VAL A 87 -1.16 -6.31 -11.17
N ASP A 88 -2.22 -6.18 -10.41
CA ASP A 88 -3.48 -5.63 -10.86
C ASP A 88 -3.83 -4.40 -10.02
N ASN A 89 -4.96 -3.79 -10.32
CA ASN A 89 -5.47 -2.56 -9.72
C ASN A 89 -5.93 -2.77 -8.27
N PHE A 90 -5.03 -3.14 -7.34
CA PHE A 90 -5.36 -3.40 -5.94
C PHE A 90 -5.96 -2.16 -5.26
N GLU A 91 -7.17 -2.31 -4.70
CA GLU A 91 -7.93 -1.24 -4.04
C GLU A 91 -8.44 -1.63 -2.65
N GLY A 92 -8.40 -2.92 -2.29
CA GLY A 92 -8.78 -3.38 -0.96
C GLY A 92 -7.62 -4.02 -0.22
N LEU A 93 -7.59 -3.78 1.09
CA LEU A 93 -6.69 -4.40 2.06
C LEU A 93 -7.50 -4.64 3.33
N THR A 94 -7.44 -5.85 3.89
CA THR A 94 -8.06 -6.10 5.19
C THR A 94 -7.36 -7.20 5.99
N HIS A 95 -7.38 -7.08 7.31
CA HIS A 95 -6.94 -8.13 8.21
C HIS A 95 -7.93 -9.29 8.20
N HIS A 96 -7.41 -10.52 8.23
CA HIS A 96 -8.23 -11.71 8.41
C HIS A 96 -8.02 -12.35 9.78
N ARG A 97 -6.80 -12.84 10.05
CA ARG A 97 -6.46 -13.51 11.32
C ARG A 97 -4.97 -13.49 11.56
N GLY A 98 -4.56 -13.30 12.82
CA GLY A 98 -3.13 -13.33 13.19
C GLY A 98 -2.31 -12.39 12.31
N LYS A 99 -1.36 -12.93 11.55
CA LYS A 99 -0.51 -12.17 10.62
C LYS A 99 -1.00 -12.20 9.17
N TYR A 100 -2.21 -12.70 8.91
CA TYR A 100 -2.71 -12.93 7.58
C TYR A 100 -3.70 -11.87 7.12
N PHE A 101 -3.55 -11.45 5.87
CA PHE A 101 -4.28 -10.34 5.25
C PHE A 101 -4.79 -10.74 3.88
N PHE A 102 -5.88 -10.09 3.47
CA PHE A 102 -6.38 -10.13 2.11
C PHE A 102 -6.06 -8.82 1.39
N MET A 103 -5.77 -8.91 0.09
CA MET A 103 -5.77 -7.80 -0.85
C MET A 103 -6.64 -8.15 -2.05
N VAL A 104 -7.38 -7.19 -2.58
CA VAL A 104 -8.28 -7.39 -3.72
C VAL A 104 -8.09 -6.33 -4.81
N SER A 105 -8.06 -6.74 -6.08
CA SER A 105 -8.02 -5.83 -7.22
C SER A 105 -9.41 -5.45 -7.71
N ASP A 106 -9.52 -4.21 -8.18
CA ASP A 106 -10.67 -3.75 -8.95
C ASP A 106 -10.58 -4.28 -10.40
N ASP A 107 -11.72 -4.72 -10.95
CA ASP A 107 -11.83 -5.19 -12.33
C ASP A 107 -12.10 -4.05 -13.32
N ASN A 108 -12.15 -2.80 -12.86
CA ASN A 108 -12.44 -1.60 -13.64
C ASN A 108 -13.77 -1.69 -14.43
N GLU A 109 -14.75 -2.43 -13.90
CA GLU A 109 -16.02 -2.75 -14.58
C GLU A 109 -15.84 -3.48 -15.92
N ASN A 110 -14.68 -4.13 -16.13
CA ASN A 110 -14.36 -4.84 -17.36
C ASN A 110 -14.59 -6.34 -17.21
N SER A 111 -15.60 -6.88 -17.88
CA SER A 111 -15.94 -8.31 -17.88
C SER A 111 -14.82 -9.27 -18.31
N LEU A 112 -13.75 -8.79 -18.95
CA LEU A 112 -12.57 -9.58 -19.34
C LEU A 112 -11.44 -9.49 -18.31
N GLN A 113 -11.43 -8.48 -17.44
CA GLN A 113 -10.47 -8.33 -16.34
C GLN A 113 -10.99 -9.14 -15.14
N ARG A 114 -10.10 -9.88 -14.47
CA ARG A 114 -10.48 -10.69 -13.31
C ARG A 114 -10.12 -9.96 -12.04
N THR A 115 -11.03 -9.92 -11.09
CA THR A 115 -10.70 -9.61 -9.69
C THR A 115 -9.72 -10.63 -9.15
N LEU A 116 -8.55 -10.17 -8.71
CA LEU A 116 -7.55 -10.97 -8.02
C LEU A 116 -7.76 -10.85 -6.52
N LEU A 117 -7.83 -11.97 -5.83
CA LEU A 117 -7.80 -12.04 -4.36
C LEU A 117 -6.47 -12.66 -3.92
N SER A 118 -5.65 -11.86 -3.25
CA SER A 118 -4.38 -12.28 -2.68
C SER A 118 -4.52 -12.52 -1.19
N TYR A 119 -4.07 -13.69 -0.73
CA TYR A 119 -3.97 -14.02 0.70
C TYR A 119 -2.51 -14.20 1.08
N TRP A 120 -2.04 -13.42 2.05
CA TRP A 120 -0.61 -13.36 2.37
C TRP A 120 -0.36 -13.17 3.86
N GLU A 121 0.85 -13.52 4.29
CA GLU A 121 1.33 -13.38 5.66
C GLU A 121 2.29 -12.19 5.77
N LEU A 122 2.05 -11.34 6.77
CA LEU A 122 2.97 -10.27 7.13
C LEU A 122 4.11 -10.84 8.00
N ILE A 123 5.27 -11.06 7.39
CA ILE A 123 6.49 -11.45 8.10
C ILE A 123 7.20 -10.17 8.55
N ILE A 124 7.27 -9.95 9.87
CA ILE A 124 7.84 -8.75 10.50
C ILE A 124 9.12 -9.08 11.25
#